data_AF-A0AAV6TIE9-F1
#
_entry.id   AF-A0AAV6TIE9-F1
#
_cell.length_a   1.000
_cell.length_b   1.000
_cell.length_c   1.000
_cell.angle_alpha   90.00
_cell.angle_beta   90.00
_cell.angle_gamma   90.00
#
_symmetry.space_group_name_H-M   'P 1'
#
loop_
_entity.id
_entity.type
_entity.pdbx_description
1 polymer ?
#
loop_
_entity_poly.entity_id
_entity_poly.type
_entity_poly.pdbx_seq_one_letter_code
_entity_poly.pdbx_strand_id
1 'polypeptide(L)'
;MQRPKLVALATRLKMTPTQQAAYTKALITEAGGDTSKIATSYTTTDKYRHRVAKTISNNSIEEWIPPTYATLHWDSKLMPSLTNQHVMEERLTVIVGNQSELKLLGVPAYQPGTVQASGDIIANHIVPFASFLALYKFHHQHGL
;
A
#
# COMPACT_ATOMS: atom_id res chain seq x y z
N MET A 1 22.24 -0.06 1.90
CA MET A 1 21.58 -0.69 3.07
C MET A 1 20.14 -0.20 3.12
N GLN A 2 19.13 -1.06 2.90
CA GLN A 2 17.73 -0.67 3.03
C GLN A 2 17.36 -0.64 4.53
N ARG A 3 16.97 0.52 5.06
CA ARG A 3 16.59 0.75 6.46
C ARG A 3 15.08 1.02 6.55
N PRO A 4 14.24 -0.02 6.48
CA PRO A 4 12.78 0.13 6.41
C PRO A 4 12.17 0.83 7.63
N LYS A 5 12.72 0.55 8.83
CA LYS A 5 12.25 1.16 10.09
C LYS A 5 12.37 2.69 10.12
N LEU A 6 13.43 3.24 9.54
CA LEU A 6 13.63 4.70 9.48
C LEU A 6 12.64 5.38 8.54
N VAL A 7 12.37 4.76 7.38
CA VAL A 7 11.36 5.29 6.44
C VAL A 7 9.97 5.20 7.04
N ALA A 8 9.64 4.08 7.68
CA ALA A 8 8.35 3.92 8.35
C ALA A 8 8.16 4.97 9.46
N LEU A 9 9.19 5.22 10.27
CA LEU A 9 9.17 6.26 11.31
C LEU A 9 9.00 7.66 10.71
N ALA A 10 9.77 8.01 9.68
CA ALA A 10 9.68 9.31 9.01
C ALA A 10 8.28 9.54 8.41
N THR A 11 7.66 8.50 7.85
CA THR A 11 6.28 8.55 7.36
C THR A 11 5.28 8.75 8.49
N ARG A 12 5.42 8.04 9.62
CA ARG A 12 4.56 8.24 10.81
C ARG A 12 4.66 9.66 11.36
N LEU A 13 5.85 10.25 11.33
CA LEU A 13 6.13 11.62 11.76
C LEU A 13 5.75 12.68 10.71
N LYS A 14 5.12 12.29 9.60
CA LYS A 14 4.72 13.18 8.49
C LYS A 14 5.89 14.00 7.93
N MET A 15 7.11 13.48 8.00
CA MET A 15 8.28 14.15 7.45
C MET A 15 8.24 14.13 5.93
N THR A 16 8.55 15.27 5.30
CA THR A 16 8.84 15.31 3.86
C THR A 16 10.14 14.56 3.56
N PRO A 17 10.38 14.11 2.31
CA PRO A 17 11.66 13.49 1.93
C PRO A 17 12.87 14.36 2.31
N THR A 18 12.79 15.67 2.11
CA THR A 18 13.86 16.60 2.49
C THR A 18 14.08 16.65 4.01
N GLN A 19 13.00 16.72 4.79
CA GLN A 19 13.09 16.69 6.26
C GLN A 19 13.69 15.38 6.77
N GLN A 20 13.29 14.24 6.19
CA GLN A 20 13.86 12.94 6.52
C GLN A 20 15.36 12.88 6.22
N ALA A 21 15.79 13.37 5.04
CA ALA A 21 17.20 13.41 4.66
C ALA A 21 18.02 14.30 5.60
N ALA A 22 17.51 15.50 5.90
CA ALA A 22 18.16 16.44 6.81
C ALA A 22 18.29 15.88 8.23
N TYR A 23 17.20 15.30 8.76
CA TYR A 23 17.18 14.69 10.08
C TYR A 23 18.13 13.48 10.18
N THR A 24 18.11 12.61 9.16
CA THR A 24 19.02 11.45 9.09
C THR A 24 20.48 11.90 9.01
N LYS A 25 20.77 12.97 8.26
CA LYS A 25 22.10 13.57 8.18
C LYS A 25 22.56 14.09 9.53
N ALA A 26 21.72 14.86 10.23
CA ALA A 26 22.04 15.38 11.56
C ALA A 26 22.35 14.25 12.56
N LEU A 27 21.51 13.21 12.63
CA LEU A 27 21.75 12.07 13.51
C LEU A 27 23.08 11.36 13.24
N ILE A 28 23.45 11.21 11.97
CA ILE A 28 24.71 10.56 11.60
C ILE A 28 25.90 11.45 11.97
N THR A 29 25.81 12.77 11.73
CA THR A 29 26.86 13.72 12.15
C THR A 29 27.08 13.71 13.66
N GLU A 30 26.01 13.80 14.46
CA GLU A 30 26.09 13.81 15.92
C GLU A 30 26.65 12.49 16.48
N ALA A 31 26.41 11.38 15.79
CA ALA A 31 26.97 10.08 16.13
C ALA A 31 28.43 9.87 15.62
N GLY A 32 29.06 10.89 15.03
CA GLY A 32 30.42 10.82 14.48
C GLY A 32 30.56 10.03 13.18
N GLY A 33 29.46 9.80 12.46
CA GLY A 33 29.42 9.04 11.22
C GLY A 33 29.65 9.87 9.96
N ASP A 34 30.08 9.21 8.88
CA ASP A 34 30.31 9.82 7.58
C ASP A 34 28.98 10.09 6.82
N THR A 35 28.72 11.36 6.54
CA THR A 35 27.49 11.81 5.86
C THR A 35 27.55 11.77 4.34
N SER A 36 28.71 11.50 3.74
CA SER A 36 28.88 11.41 2.28
C SER A 36 28.04 10.29 1.64
N LYS A 37 27.63 9.30 2.44
CA LYS A 37 26.86 8.13 2.01
C LYS A 37 25.33 8.30 2.11
N ILE A 38 24.86 9.48 2.50
CA ILE A 38 23.43 9.77 2.69
C ILE A 38 22.86 10.41 1.42
N ALA A 39 21.64 10.02 1.04
CA ALA A 39 20.91 10.66 -0.05
C ALA A 39 20.67 12.15 0.26
N THR A 40 21.32 13.04 -0.47
CA THR A 40 21.24 14.50 -0.27
C THR A 40 20.15 15.18 -1.10
N SER A 41 19.71 14.56 -2.19
CA SER A 41 18.64 15.12 -3.04
C SER A 41 17.25 14.60 -2.64
N TYR A 42 16.26 15.47 -2.82
CA TYR A 42 14.84 15.12 -2.67
C TYR A 42 14.47 13.90 -3.50
N THR A 43 14.86 13.91 -4.78
CA THR A 43 14.50 12.86 -5.76
C THR A 43 15.06 11.49 -5.37
N THR A 44 16.29 11.43 -4.88
CA THR A 44 16.90 10.18 -4.43
C THR A 44 16.22 9.68 -3.15
N THR A 45 15.89 10.58 -2.22
CA THR A 45 15.19 10.22 -0.98
C THR A 45 13.76 9.75 -1.26
N ASP A 46 13.05 10.41 -2.16
CA ASP A 46 11.70 10.05 -2.56
C ASP A 46 11.66 8.68 -3.26
N LYS A 47 12.53 8.43 -4.24
CA LYS A 47 12.67 7.11 -4.88
C LYS A 47 13.00 6.02 -3.87
N TYR A 48 13.87 6.33 -2.91
CA TYR A 48 14.22 5.40 -1.84
C TYR A 48 13.01 5.08 -0.94
N ARG A 49 12.21 6.09 -0.56
CA ARG A 49 10.97 5.88 0.21
C ARG A 49 9.98 4.99 -0.53
N HIS A 50 9.74 5.25 -1.81
CA HIS A 50 8.84 4.42 -2.63
C HIS A 50 9.31 2.97 -2.69
N ARG A 51 10.60 2.73 -2.92
CA ARG A 51 11.15 1.35 -2.94
C ARG A 51 10.95 0.65 -1.62
N VAL A 52 11.29 1.32 -0.51
CA VAL A 52 11.16 0.74 0.83
C VAL A 52 9.70 0.50 1.22
N ALA A 53 8.79 1.44 0.89
CA ALA A 53 7.36 1.27 1.12
C ALA A 53 6.81 0.06 0.34
N LYS A 54 7.22 -0.11 -0.92
CA LYS A 54 6.88 -1.30 -1.72
C LYS A 54 7.37 -2.59 -1.07
N THR A 55 8.63 -2.62 -0.62
CA THR A 55 9.17 -3.80 0.09
C THR A 55 8.40 -4.10 1.39
N ILE A 56 8.11 -3.08 2.21
CA ILE A 56 7.33 -3.26 3.45
C ILE A 56 5.93 -3.81 3.12
N SER A 57 5.28 -3.27 2.09
CA SER A 57 3.95 -3.72 1.65
C SER A 57 3.97 -5.17 1.20
N ASN A 58 4.93 -5.55 0.36
CA ASN A 58 5.06 -6.92 -0.13
C ASN A 58 5.32 -7.90 1.01
N ASN A 59 6.28 -7.60 1.90
CA ASN A 59 6.56 -8.44 3.06
C ASN A 59 5.33 -8.58 3.98
N SER A 60 4.57 -7.50 4.16
CA SER A 60 3.35 -7.52 4.99
C SER A 60 2.25 -8.42 4.42
N ILE A 61 2.27 -8.67 3.11
CA ILE A 61 1.37 -9.59 2.42
C ILE A 61 1.90 -11.02 2.54
N GLU A 62 3.20 -11.24 2.26
CA GLU A 62 3.84 -12.55 2.30
C GLU A 62 3.88 -13.16 3.72
N GLU A 63 4.07 -12.35 4.76
CA GLU A 63 4.12 -12.80 6.16
C GLU A 63 2.73 -13.07 6.76
N TRP A 64 1.66 -12.66 6.08
CA TRP A 64 0.31 -12.81 6.61
C TRP A 64 -0.24 -14.21 6.31
N ILE A 65 -0.59 -14.95 7.36
CA ILE A 65 -1.21 -16.28 7.25
C ILE A 65 -2.74 -16.06 7.23
N PRO A 66 -3.41 -16.29 6.09
CA PRO A 66 -4.84 -16.08 6.00
C PRO A 66 -5.60 -17.07 6.91
N PRO A 67 -6.65 -16.63 7.61
CA PRO A 67 -7.54 -17.53 8.35
C PRO A 67 -8.19 -18.56 7.42
N THR A 68 -8.44 -19.77 7.92
CA THR A 68 -9.10 -20.86 7.16
C THR A 68 -10.43 -20.41 6.55
N TYR A 69 -11.19 -19.62 7.30
CA TYR A 69 -12.39 -18.95 6.81
C TYR A 69 -12.13 -17.45 6.82
N ALA A 70 -12.03 -16.89 5.63
CA ALA A 70 -11.90 -15.46 5.43
C ALA A 70 -12.97 -14.97 4.46
N THR A 71 -13.55 -13.82 4.78
CA THR A 71 -14.40 -13.06 3.89
C THR A 71 -13.56 -12.00 3.19
N LEU A 72 -13.77 -11.88 1.89
CA LEU A 72 -13.28 -10.77 1.10
C LEU A 72 -14.34 -9.68 1.06
N HIS A 73 -13.95 -8.47 1.42
CA HIS A 73 -14.78 -7.28 1.31
C HIS A 73 -14.10 -6.26 0.40
N TRP A 74 -14.86 -5.70 -0.54
CA TRP A 74 -14.39 -4.59 -1.36
C TRP A 74 -15.48 -3.53 -1.49
N ASP A 75 -15.05 -2.27 -1.48
CA ASP A 75 -15.92 -1.12 -1.66
C ASP A 75 -15.16 -0.02 -2.40
N SER A 76 -15.81 0.60 -3.39
CA SER A 76 -15.21 1.68 -4.17
C SER A 76 -15.73 3.03 -3.73
N LYS A 77 -14.84 4.02 -3.72
CA LYS A 77 -15.22 5.42 -3.44
C LYS A 77 -14.63 6.34 -4.49
N LEU A 78 -15.46 7.21 -5.05
CA LEU A 78 -15.00 8.28 -5.92
C LEU A 78 -14.28 9.34 -5.08
N MET A 79 -13.01 9.60 -5.41
CA MET A 79 -12.16 10.53 -4.68
C MET A 79 -11.27 11.32 -5.64
N PRO A 80 -10.81 12.53 -5.26
CA PRO A 80 -9.74 13.21 -5.97
C PRO A 80 -8.47 12.35 -6.02
N SER A 81 -7.75 12.41 -7.13
CA SER A 81 -6.45 11.74 -7.28
C SER A 81 -5.46 12.31 -6.27
N LEU A 82 -4.58 11.44 -5.74
CA LEU A 82 -3.54 11.85 -4.80
C LEU A 82 -2.48 12.74 -5.46
N THR A 83 -2.36 12.71 -6.79
CA THR A 83 -1.40 13.53 -7.55
C THR A 83 -2.02 14.80 -8.13
N ASN A 84 -3.33 14.78 -8.42
CA ASN A 84 -4.06 15.93 -8.94
C ASN A 84 -5.50 15.96 -8.42
N GLN A 85 -5.78 16.89 -7.52
CA GLN A 85 -7.10 17.05 -6.91
C GLN A 85 -8.25 17.37 -7.89
N HIS A 86 -7.95 17.79 -9.12
CA HIS A 86 -8.95 18.07 -10.16
C HIS A 86 -9.31 16.83 -11.00
N VAL A 87 -8.59 15.73 -10.82
CA VAL A 87 -8.87 14.45 -11.47
C VAL A 87 -9.59 13.57 -10.46
N MET A 88 -10.75 13.02 -10.82
CA MET A 88 -11.48 12.06 -9.98
C MET A 88 -11.09 10.63 -10.38
N GLU A 89 -10.86 9.80 -9.37
CA GLU A 89 -10.54 8.38 -9.51
C GLU A 89 -11.45 7.59 -8.58
N GLU A 90 -11.84 6.38 -8.98
CA GLU A 90 -12.39 5.43 -8.02
C GLU A 90 -11.26 4.74 -7.27
N ARG A 91 -11.39 4.67 -5.95
CA ARG A 91 -10.46 3.97 -5.06
C ARG A 91 -11.16 2.75 -4.48
N LEU A 92 -10.72 1.57 -4.90
CA LEU A 92 -11.28 0.30 -4.46
C LEU A 92 -10.53 -0.17 -3.23
N THR A 93 -11.17 -0.13 -2.07
CA THR A 93 -10.63 -0.73 -0.87
C THR A 93 -10.80 -2.24 -0.96
N VAL A 94 -9.73 -3.02 -0.78
CA VAL A 94 -9.78 -4.49 -0.79
C VAL A 94 -9.31 -5.03 0.55
N ILE A 95 -10.20 -5.65 1.30
CA ILE A 95 -9.96 -6.18 2.66
C ILE A 95 -10.26 -7.67 2.67
N VAL A 96 -9.43 -8.44 3.36
CA VAL A 96 -9.66 -9.86 3.61
C VAL A 96 -9.52 -10.14 5.10
N GLY A 97 -10.34 -11.03 5.65
CA GLY A 97 -10.23 -11.39 7.05
C GLY A 97 -11.49 -12.05 7.59
N ASN A 98 -11.62 -12.10 8.91
CA ASN A 98 -12.78 -12.64 9.61
C ASN A 98 -13.24 -11.66 10.70
N GLN A 99 -14.07 -12.12 11.63
CA GLN A 99 -14.58 -11.28 12.72
C GLN A 99 -13.50 -10.80 13.70
N SER A 100 -12.36 -11.50 13.80
CA SER A 100 -11.29 -11.18 14.76
C SER A 100 -10.08 -10.48 14.12
N GLU A 101 -9.84 -10.69 12.83
CA GLU A 101 -8.68 -10.13 12.14
C GLU A 101 -9.05 -9.67 10.73
N LEU A 102 -8.71 -8.42 10.40
CA LEU A 102 -8.88 -7.83 9.07
C LEU A 102 -7.53 -7.36 8.52
N LYS A 103 -7.27 -7.68 7.26
CA LYS A 103 -6.09 -7.26 6.51
C LYS A 103 -6.50 -6.44 5.30
N LEU A 104 -5.99 -5.21 5.22
CA LEU A 104 -6.08 -4.41 4.00
C LEU A 104 -5.05 -4.91 2.97
N LEU A 105 -5.52 -5.40 1.84
CA LEU A 105 -4.68 -5.85 0.73
C LEU A 105 -4.23 -4.68 -0.15
N GLY A 106 -5.07 -3.65 -0.27
CA GLY A 106 -4.73 -2.47 -1.05
C GLY A 106 -5.89 -1.49 -1.19
N VAL A 107 -5.56 -0.31 -1.72
CA VAL A 107 -6.53 0.70 -2.18
C VAL A 107 -6.15 1.17 -3.59
N PRO A 108 -6.18 0.28 -4.59
CA PRO A 108 -5.90 0.62 -5.99
C PRO A 108 -6.86 1.70 -6.51
N ALA A 109 -6.33 2.59 -7.34
CA ALA A 109 -7.09 3.62 -8.03
C ALA A 109 -7.34 3.22 -9.49
N TYR A 110 -8.52 3.55 -10.01
CA TYR A 110 -8.90 3.34 -11.41
C TYR A 110 -9.83 4.44 -11.90
N GLN A 111 -9.98 4.56 -13.22
CA GLN A 111 -10.86 5.55 -13.81
C GLN A 111 -12.34 5.16 -13.60
N PRO A 112 -13.20 6.11 -13.16
CA PRO A 112 -14.61 5.84 -12.91
C PRO A 112 -15.33 5.30 -14.16
N GLY A 113 -16.36 4.47 -13.97
CA GLY A 113 -17.22 4.01 -15.07
C GLY A 113 -16.71 2.77 -15.85
N THR A 114 -15.65 2.10 -15.37
CA THR A 114 -15.16 0.85 -15.96
C THR A 114 -15.36 -0.32 -14.98
N VAL A 115 -16.55 -0.94 -14.97
CA VAL A 115 -16.86 -2.09 -14.08
C VAL A 115 -15.90 -3.27 -14.29
N GLN A 116 -15.38 -3.42 -15.51
CA GLN A 116 -14.38 -4.44 -15.86
C GLN A 116 -13.06 -4.25 -15.09
N ALA A 117 -12.71 -3.01 -14.71
CA ALA A 117 -11.46 -2.71 -14.02
C ALA A 117 -11.46 -3.19 -12.57
N SER A 118 -12.59 -3.12 -11.84
CA SER A 118 -12.62 -3.53 -10.43
C SER A 118 -12.49 -5.05 -10.28
N GLY A 119 -13.15 -5.83 -11.15
CA GLY A 119 -13.03 -7.30 -11.16
C GLY A 119 -11.61 -7.78 -11.41
N ASP A 120 -10.91 -7.21 -12.40
CA ASP A 120 -9.51 -7.53 -12.71
C ASP A 120 -8.57 -7.13 -11.57
N ILE A 121 -8.82 -5.97 -10.95
CA ILE A 121 -8.07 -5.52 -9.77
C ILE A 121 -8.24 -6.51 -8.62
N ILE A 122 -9.46 -6.93 -8.33
CA ILE A 122 -9.77 -7.89 -7.27
C ILE A 122 -9.07 -9.22 -7.55
N ALA A 123 -9.16 -9.76 -8.77
CA ALA A 123 -8.49 -10.99 -9.15
C ALA A 123 -6.97 -10.91 -8.94
N ASN A 124 -6.32 -9.82 -9.38
CA ASN A 124 -4.88 -9.62 -9.21
C ASN A 124 -4.45 -9.50 -7.73
N HIS A 125 -5.30 -8.97 -6.86
CA HIS A 125 -5.01 -8.87 -5.42
C HIS A 125 -5.28 -10.19 -4.67
N ILE A 126 -6.08 -11.10 -5.23
CA ILE A 126 -6.43 -12.40 -4.60
C ILE A 126 -5.57 -13.55 -5.13
N VAL A 127 -5.10 -13.52 -6.39
CA VAL A 127 -4.30 -14.61 -6.97
C VAL A 127 -3.08 -15.00 -6.11
N PRO A 128 -2.36 -14.08 -5.44
CA PRO A 128 -1.30 -14.45 -4.49
C PRO A 128 -1.78 -15.25 -3.26
N PHE A 129 -3.07 -15.18 -2.94
CA PHE A 129 -3.72 -15.88 -1.82
C PHE A 129 -4.52 -17.11 -2.27
N ALA A 130 -4.64 -17.33 -3.58
CA ALA A 130 -5.50 -18.36 -4.16
C ALA A 130 -4.79 -19.72 -4.22
N SER A 131 -4.65 -20.36 -3.05
CA SER A 131 -4.88 -21.81 -2.97
C SER A 131 -6.28 -22.14 -2.44
N PHE A 132 -7.19 -21.17 -2.26
CA PHE A 132 -8.38 -21.43 -1.43
C PHE A 132 -9.74 -20.78 -1.77
N LEU A 133 -9.96 -20.14 -2.92
CA LEU A 133 -11.29 -19.52 -3.19
C LEU A 133 -11.98 -20.04 -4.44
N ALA A 134 -12.46 -21.28 -4.33
CA ALA A 134 -13.60 -21.77 -5.10
C ALA A 134 -14.89 -21.51 -4.31
N LEU A 135 -15.32 -20.24 -4.16
CA LEU A 135 -16.72 -19.90 -3.83
C LEU A 135 -16.93 -18.37 -3.85
N TYR A 136 -17.45 -17.80 -4.95
CA TYR A 136 -18.52 -16.79 -4.94
C TYR A 136 -18.88 -16.36 -6.37
N LYS A 137 -19.51 -17.27 -7.11
CA LYS A 137 -20.18 -16.96 -8.38
C LYS A 137 -21.69 -16.76 -8.21
N PHE A 138 -22.19 -16.49 -6.99
CA PHE A 138 -23.62 -16.69 -6.70
C PHE A 138 -24.48 -15.45 -6.38
N HIS A 139 -23.93 -14.26 -6.12
CA HIS A 139 -24.78 -13.15 -5.62
C HIS A 139 -25.05 -11.99 -6.56
N HIS A 140 -24.64 -12.05 -7.83
CA HIS A 140 -24.88 -10.96 -8.79
C HIS A 140 -25.80 -11.31 -9.97
N GLN A 141 -26.50 -12.46 -9.95
CA GLN A 141 -27.47 -12.81 -11.02
C GLN A 141 -28.95 -12.70 -10.67
N HIS A 142 -29.36 -12.41 -9.43
CA HIS A 142 -30.78 -12.15 -9.15
C HIS A 142 -30.93 -10.97 -8.18
N GLY A 143 -31.32 -9.83 -8.74
CA GLY A 143 -32.02 -8.79 -8.00
C GLY A 143 -33.43 -9.25 -7.67
N LEU A 144 -33.78 -9.12 -6.39
CA LEU A 144 -35.13 -8.87 -5.91
C LEU A 144 -35.06 -7.60 -5.06
#